data_AF-A0AAV8W038-F1
#
_entry.id   AF-A0AAV8W038-F1
#
_cell.length_a   1.000
_cell.length_b   1.000
_cell.length_c   1.000
_cell.angle_alpha   90.00
_cell.angle_beta   90.00
_cell.angle_gamma   90.00
#
_symmetry.space_group_name_H-M   'P 1'
#
loop_
_entity.id
_entity.type
_entity.pdbx_description
1 polymer ?
#
loop_
_entity_poly.entity_id
_entity_poly.type
_entity_poly.pdbx_seq_one_letter_code
_entity_poly.pdbx_strand_id
1 'polypeptide(L)' 'MPSKTAEHVPKLDSDLQPHQDKLLQLGELAGIYMDHKVFRILIEFLNMGIDPDTVYNLLKTIKRSRNTKSRSSIVSQKSN' A
#
# COMPACT_ATOMS: atom_id res chain seq x y z
N MET A 1 41.66 -13.87 10.54
CA MET A 1 40.32 -14.38 10.92
C MET A 1 39.32 -13.26 10.70
N PRO A 2 38.56 -13.20 9.58
CA PRO A 2 37.52 -12.21 9.45
C PRO A 2 36.24 -12.76 10.11
N SER A 3 35.84 -12.13 11.22
CA SER A 3 34.55 -12.36 11.85
C SER A 3 33.44 -11.85 10.94
N LYS A 4 32.67 -12.78 10.38
CA LYS A 4 31.51 -12.50 9.54
C LYS A 4 30.34 -12.16 10.46
N THR A 5 30.10 -10.88 10.71
CA THR A 5 28.86 -10.39 11.30
C THR A 5 27.75 -10.66 10.28
N ALA A 6 27.08 -11.79 10.44
CA ALA A 6 25.85 -12.08 9.74
C ALA A 6 24.80 -11.11 10.30
N GLU A 7 24.50 -10.07 9.53
CA GLU A 7 23.31 -9.26 9.74
C GLU A 7 22.11 -10.19 9.72
N HIS A 8 21.56 -10.46 10.89
CA HIS A 8 20.34 -11.22 11.07
C HIS A 8 19.18 -10.33 10.62
N VAL A 9 19.04 -10.16 9.30
CA VAL A 9 17.81 -9.64 8.71
C VAL A 9 16.71 -10.57 9.20
N PRO A 10 15.73 -10.10 9.99
CA PRO A 10 14.60 -10.92 10.35
C PRO A 10 13.95 -11.30 9.03
N LYS A 11 14.00 -12.59 8.68
CA LYS A 11 13.07 -13.14 7.71
C LYS A 11 11.70 -12.87 8.31
N LEU A 12 11.02 -11.82 7.87
CA LEU A 12 9.59 -11.68 8.07
C LEU A 12 8.98 -12.90 7.40
N ASP A 13 8.56 -13.85 8.23
CA ASP A 13 7.93 -15.08 7.80
C ASP A 13 6.86 -14.73 6.78
N SER A 14 7.03 -15.24 5.56
CA SER A 14 6.17 -14.95 4.41
C SER A 14 4.78 -15.60 4.52
N ASP A 15 4.38 -15.96 5.74
CA ASP A 15 3.22 -16.79 6.08
C ASP A 15 1.95 -15.98 6.38
N LEU A 16 1.88 -14.69 6.02
CA LEU A 16 0.59 -13.99 6.06
C LEU A 16 -0.40 -14.52 5.03
N GLN A 17 0.04 -15.16 3.93
CA GLN A 17 -0.85 -15.70 2.89
C GLN A 17 -2.00 -16.57 3.44
N PRO A 18 -1.75 -17.62 4.25
CA PRO A 18 -2.82 -18.44 4.83
C PRO A 18 -3.72 -17.70 5.83
N HIS A 19 -3.34 -16.50 6.25
CA HIS A 19 -4.08 -15.69 7.22
C HIS A 19 -4.75 -14.47 6.61
N GLN A 20 -4.57 -14.20 5.31
CA GLN A 20 -5.15 -13.04 4.62
C GLN A 20 -6.68 -13.02 4.73
N ASP A 21 -7.34 -14.15 4.46
CA ASP A 21 -8.80 -14.21 4.47
C ASP A 21 -9.36 -14.01 5.89
N LYS A 22 -8.67 -14.53 6.92
CA LYS A 22 -9.05 -14.32 8.33
C LYS A 22 -8.84 -12.87 8.75
N LEU A 23 -7.74 -12.25 8.33
CA LEU A 23 -7.43 -10.86 8.64
C LEU A 23 -8.41 -9.91 7.95
N LEU A 24 -8.83 -10.22 6.73
CA LEU A 24 -9.90 -9.50 6.04
C LEU A 24 -11.21 -9.59 6.82
N GLN A 25 -11.64 -10.80 7.20
CA GLN A 25 -12.86 -11.00 7.99
C GLN A 25 -12.81 -10.24 9.32
N LEU A 26 -11.64 -10.20 9.97
CA LEU A 26 -11.45 -9.41 11.19
C LEU A 26 -11.58 -7.91 10.92
N GLY A 27 -11.03 -7.44 9.80
CA GLY A 27 -11.20 -6.06 9.34
C GLY A 27 -12.67 -5.70 9.13
N GLU A 28 -13.42 -6.58 8.45
CA GLU A 28 -14.86 -6.40 8.22
C GLU A 28 -15.65 -6.35 9.53
N LEU A 29 -15.34 -7.25 10.49
CA LEU A 29 -15.93 -7.21 11.83
C LEU A 29 -15.60 -5.92 12.59
N ALA A 30 -14.44 -5.34 12.34
CA ALA A 30 -14.05 -4.03 12.88
C ALA A 30 -14.63 -2.83 12.11
N GLY A 31 -15.48 -3.07 11.09
CA GLY A 31 -16.09 -2.04 10.26
C GLY A 31 -15.19 -1.48 9.16
N ILE A 32 -14.05 -2.12 8.89
CA ILE A 32 -13.15 -1.77 7.80
C ILE A 32 -13.59 -2.53 6.54
N TYR A 33 -14.30 -1.81 5.66
CA TYR A 33 -14.72 -2.34 4.37
C TYR A 33 -13.74 -1.92 3.28
N MET A 34 -13.11 -2.89 2.65
CA MET A 34 -12.12 -2.68 1.61
C MET A 34 -12.30 -3.71 0.51
N ASP A 35 -12.05 -3.32 -0.74
CA ASP A 35 -12.03 -4.27 -1.85
C ASP A 35 -10.97 -5.35 -1.61
N HIS A 36 -11.37 -6.61 -1.81
CA HIS A 36 -10.55 -7.77 -1.49
C HIS A 36 -9.23 -7.79 -2.28
N LYS A 37 -9.22 -7.32 -3.53
CA LYS A 37 -7.99 -7.25 -4.33
C LYS A 37 -7.05 -6.18 -3.78
N VAL A 38 -7.59 -5.03 -3.40
CA VAL A 38 -6.76 -3.95 -2.84
C VAL A 38 -6.18 -4.40 -1.49
N PHE A 39 -6.96 -5.07 -0.64
CA PHE A 39 -6.46 -5.64 0.61
C PHE A 39 -5.28 -6.61 0.38
N ARG A 40 -5.43 -7.55 -0.56
CA ARG A 40 -4.35 -8.50 -0.90
C ARG A 40 -3.06 -7.80 -1.33
N ILE A 41 -3.17 -6.77 -2.18
CA ILE A 41 -2.01 -5.99 -2.62
C ILE A 41 -1.32 -5.30 -1.43
N LEU A 42 -2.08 -4.76 -0.48
CA LEU A 42 -1.50 -4.14 0.72
C LEU A 42 -0.74 -5.16 1.56
N ILE A 43 -1.31 -6.33 1.79
CA ILE A 43 -0.62 -7.39 2.54
C ILE A 43 0.64 -7.85 1.80
N GLU A 44 0.61 -7.92 0.48
CA GLU A 44 1.78 -8.29 -0.32
C GLU A 44 2.91 -7.27 -0.17
N PHE A 45 2.62 -5.97 -0.17
CA PHE A 45 3.61 -4.94 0.14
C PHE A 45 4.22 -5.10 1.54
N LEU A 46 3.39 -5.38 2.54
CA LEU A 46 3.88 -5.63 3.90
C LEU A 46 4.77 -6.88 3.97
N ASN A 47 4.41 -7.94 3.25
CA ASN A 47 5.21 -9.17 3.15
C ASN A 47 6.55 -8.97 2.43
N MET A 48 6.62 -8.02 1.50
CA MET A 48 7.88 -7.60 0.87
C MET A 48 8.78 -6.78 1.81
N GLY A 49 8.34 -6.53 3.05
CA GLY A 49 9.07 -5.71 4.02
C GLY A 49 8.92 -4.21 3.79
N ILE A 50 7.94 -3.78 2.98
CA ILE A 50 7.64 -2.36 2.82
C ILE A 50 6.96 -1.86 4.09
N ASP A 51 7.51 -0.79 4.65
CA ASP A 51 7.02 -0.18 5.87
C ASP A 51 5.56 0.34 5.73
N PRO A 52 4.68 0.13 6.75
CA PRO A 52 3.29 0.56 6.71
C PRO A 52 3.09 2.06 6.45
N ASP A 53 3.96 2.94 6.98
CA ASP A 53 3.87 4.38 6.75
C ASP A 53 4.18 4.73 5.29
N THR A 54 5.09 4.00 4.67
CA THR A 54 5.40 4.14 3.24
C THR A 54 4.19 3.75 2.39
N VAL A 55 3.54 2.62 2.70
CA VAL A 55 2.31 2.18 2.02
C VAL A 55 1.18 3.20 2.21
N TYR A 56 1.00 3.72 3.42
CA TYR A 56 0.01 4.75 3.72
C TYR A 56 0.25 6.04 2.92
N ASN A 57 1.49 6.51 2.86
CA ASN A 57 1.86 7.72 2.11
C ASN A 57 1.65 7.55 0.60
N LEU A 58 1.92 6.35 0.06
CA LEU A 58 1.61 6.01 -1.32
C LEU A 58 0.10 6.12 -1.60
N LEU A 59 -0.74 5.47 -0.79
CA LEU A 59 -2.20 5.52 -0.93
C LEU A 59 -2.74 6.95 -0.82
N LYS A 60 -2.22 7.73 0.12
CA LYS A 60 -2.55 9.15 0.30
C LYS A 60 -2.20 9.97 -0.95
N THR A 61 -1.06 9.69 -1.57
CA THR A 61 -0.61 10.35 -2.80
C THR A 61 -1.51 9.99 -3.99
N ILE A 62 -1.86 8.71 -4.16
CA ILE A 62 -2.79 8.24 -5.20
C ILE A 62 -4.20 8.85 -5.02
N LYS A 63 -4.67 8.99 -3.77
CA LYS A 63 -5.95 9.66 -3.49
C LYS A 63 -5.92 11.14 -3.90
N ARG A 64 -4.81 11.83 -3.64
CA ARG A 64 -4.63 13.25 -4.01
C ARG A 64 -4.52 13.45 -5.53
N SER A 65 -3.75 12.62 -6.22
CA SER A 65 -3.53 12.74 -7.68
C SER A 65 -4.81 12.51 -8.51
N ARG A 66 -5.70 11.63 -8.05
CA ARG A 66 -7.02 11.44 -8.68
C ARG A 66 -7.91 12.68 -8.60
N ASN A 67 -7.66 13.56 -7.62
CA ASN A 67 -8.46 14.76 -7.41
C ASN A 67 -7.95 15.97 -8.20
N THR A 68 -6.73 15.92 -8.74
CA THR A 68 -6.11 17.04 -9.48
C THR A 68 -6.33 17.00 -10.99
N LYS A 69 -6.94 15.94 -11.54
CA LYS A 69 -7.17 15.80 -12.99
C LYS A 69 -8.36 16.61 -13.54
N SER A 70 -9.03 17.40 -12.70
CA SER A 70 -10.24 18.17 -13.05
C SER A 70 -10.04 19.69 -13.07
N ARG A 71 -8.85 20.19 -13.45
CA ARG A 71 -8.60 21.65 -13.55
C ARG A 71 -7.76 22.11 -14.74
N SER A 72 -7.61 21.29 -15.78
CA SER A 72 -6.93 21.67 -17.03
C SER A 72 -7.88 21.59 -18.23
N SER A 73 -8.96 22.37 -18.19
CA SER A 73 -9.74 22.69 -19.38
C SER A 73 -10.53 23.98 -19.11
N ILE A 74 -9.83 25.12 -19.09
CA ILE A 74 -10.28 26.48 -19.49
C ILE A 74 -8.98 27.30 -19.49
N VAL A 75 -8.24 27.27 -20.60
CA VAL A 75 -7.54 28.48 -21.05
C VAL A 75 -8.10 28.70 -22.44
N SER A 76 -9.02 29.65 -22.47
CA SER A 76 -9.76 30.10 -23.63
C SER A 76 -8.81 30.44 -24.77
N GLN A 77 -9.26 30.05 -25.96
CA GLN A 77 -8.84 30.63 -27.23
C GLN A 77 -8.76 32.15 -27.09
N LYS A 78 -7.60 32.72 -27.40
CA LYS A 78 -7.51 34.13 -27.77
C LYS A 78 -6.86 34.20 -29.15
N SER A 79 -7.72 34.41 -30.15
CA SER A 79 -7.35 34.96 -31.45
C SER A 79 -6.48 36.20 -31.27
N ASN A 80 -5.42 36.28 -32.05
CA ASN A 80 -5.09 37.42 -32.91
C ASN A 80 -4.06 36.97 -33.95
#